data_AF-A0A2G2Q7I3-F1
#
_entry.id   AF-A0A2G2Q7I3-F1
#
_cell.length_a   1.000
_cell.length_b   1.000
_cell.length_c   1.000
_cell.angle_alpha   90.00
_cell.angle_beta   90.00
_cell.angle_gamma   90.00
#
_symmetry.space_group_name_H-M   'P 1'
#
loop_
_entity.id
_entity.type
_entity.pdbx_description
1 polymer ?
#
loop_
_entity_poly.entity_id
_entity_poly.type
_entity_poly.pdbx_seq_one_letter_code
_entity_poly.pdbx_strand_id
1 'polypeptide(L)'
;MYESALLSEAAYANFSIAINLDGTYKEDDVRTALQRIGTKDGEPDDPNEGFSLSQATEFAENWEVVTHQADTDSGFSATLFRRKTADPSSGYEVGDYVYAIRGTAGTVDLAEDFGNIVADDLALEQIVDLYNDWIRINTLTNQSYLVARLVDTVGNGDPSQVILDSPFGYKTIEWVESTTLFSSDDSRYYGAGETLSAEQLVSVTGHSLGGHLAAAFTRLFPGLAEAVTINGAGFGSEGDTNGVDTNVPNLFAMLNGANSFNEADIQNIYGDKNPEIVTQDGPGLFQPGSHDALFIEQDSLFDNTAGMAVLK
;
A
#
# COMPACT_ATOMS: atom_id res chain seq x y z
N MET A 1 -8.02 -4.68 -13.92
CA MET A 1 -9.15 -4.15 -13.10
C MET A 1 -9.65 -5.18 -12.08
N TYR A 2 -10.33 -6.27 -12.46
CA TYR A 2 -10.82 -7.28 -11.49
C TYR A 2 -9.71 -7.83 -10.60
N GLU A 3 -8.61 -8.30 -11.19
CA GLU A 3 -7.46 -8.84 -10.45
C GLU A 3 -6.81 -7.80 -9.52
N SER A 4 -6.69 -6.54 -9.94
CA SER A 4 -6.13 -5.47 -9.10
C SER A 4 -7.01 -5.18 -7.88
N ALA A 5 -8.33 -5.28 -8.02
CA ALA A 5 -9.28 -5.17 -6.91
C ALA A 5 -9.19 -6.38 -5.97
N LEU A 6 -9.13 -7.59 -6.51
CA LEU A 6 -8.94 -8.82 -5.74
C LEU A 6 -7.65 -8.77 -4.91
N LEU A 7 -6.53 -8.34 -5.51
CA LEU A 7 -5.24 -8.21 -4.83
C LEU A 7 -5.23 -7.07 -3.80
N SER A 8 -5.92 -5.96 -4.08
CA SER A 8 -6.11 -4.87 -3.11
C SER A 8 -6.87 -5.34 -1.86
N GLU A 9 -7.89 -6.17 -2.05
CA GLU A 9 -8.65 -6.76 -0.93
C GLU A 9 -7.80 -7.79 -0.18
N ALA A 10 -7.09 -8.66 -0.90
CA ALA A 10 -6.18 -9.65 -0.32
C ALA A 10 -5.07 -9.01 0.53
N ALA A 11 -4.67 -7.76 0.25
CA ALA A 11 -3.69 -7.02 1.05
C ALA A 11 -4.15 -6.77 2.50
N TYR A 12 -5.45 -6.89 2.80
CA TYR A 12 -5.97 -6.81 4.17
C TYR A 12 -5.79 -8.09 5.00
N ALA A 13 -5.40 -9.20 4.37
CA ALA A 13 -5.13 -10.44 5.09
C ALA A 13 -3.79 -10.38 5.84
N ASN A 14 -3.78 -10.84 7.08
CA ASN A 14 -2.54 -11.06 7.83
C ASN A 14 -1.96 -12.44 7.47
N PHE A 15 -1.03 -12.49 6.52
CA PHE A 15 -0.39 -13.74 6.10
C PHE A 15 0.70 -14.24 7.04
N SER A 16 1.01 -13.52 8.12
CA SER A 16 1.98 -13.98 9.13
C SER A 16 1.54 -15.29 9.79
N ILE A 17 0.24 -15.59 9.81
CA ILE A 17 -0.29 -16.85 10.34
C ILE A 17 0.02 -18.05 9.44
N ALA A 18 0.40 -17.80 8.18
CA ALA A 18 0.60 -18.83 7.16
C ALA A 18 2.08 -19.11 6.87
N ILE A 19 3.01 -18.40 7.52
CA ILE A 19 4.44 -18.54 7.25
C ILE A 19 5.01 -19.81 7.91
N ASN A 20 5.71 -20.62 7.13
CA ASN A 20 6.47 -21.77 7.57
C ASN A 20 7.84 -21.35 8.13
N LEU A 21 8.50 -22.26 8.84
CA LEU A 21 9.85 -22.02 9.38
C LEU A 21 10.92 -21.75 8.31
N ASP A 22 10.67 -22.17 7.07
CA ASP A 22 11.56 -21.93 5.93
C ASP A 22 11.23 -20.64 5.16
N GLY A 23 10.25 -19.85 5.64
CA GLY A 23 9.81 -18.60 5.02
C GLY A 23 8.75 -18.76 3.92
N THR A 24 8.40 -20.00 3.52
CA THR A 24 7.32 -20.24 2.56
C THR A 24 5.95 -20.11 3.20
N TYR A 25 4.88 -19.97 2.40
CA TYR A 25 3.51 -19.84 2.90
C TYR A 25 2.69 -21.11 2.68
N LYS A 26 2.06 -21.62 3.74
CA LYS A 26 1.19 -22.80 3.68
C LYS A 26 -0.16 -22.43 3.07
N GLU A 27 -0.49 -23.04 1.94
CA GLU A 27 -1.68 -22.70 1.13
C GLU A 27 -3.01 -22.74 1.92
N ASP A 28 -3.21 -23.75 2.78
CA ASP A 28 -4.40 -23.83 3.65
C ASP A 28 -4.52 -22.64 4.60
N ASP A 29 -3.38 -22.16 5.12
CA ASP A 29 -3.32 -21.07 6.08
C ASP A 29 -3.42 -19.72 5.36
N VAL A 30 -2.94 -19.62 4.11
CA VAL A 30 -3.20 -18.48 3.20
C VAL A 30 -4.70 -18.33 2.95
N ARG A 31 -5.39 -19.41 2.61
CA ARG A 31 -6.85 -19.39 2.42
C ARG A 31 -7.58 -19.00 3.70
N THR A 32 -7.08 -19.43 4.85
CA THR A 32 -7.64 -19.06 6.15
C THR A 32 -7.43 -17.56 6.43
N ALA A 33 -6.25 -17.02 6.13
CA ALA A 33 -5.97 -15.58 6.27
C ALA A 33 -6.91 -14.72 5.41
N LEU A 34 -7.16 -15.12 4.16
CA LEU A 34 -8.08 -14.42 3.25
C LEU A 34 -9.54 -14.45 3.73
N GLN A 35 -10.00 -15.58 4.25
CA GLN A 35 -11.35 -15.71 4.83
C GLN A 35 -11.51 -14.91 6.13
N ARG A 36 -10.42 -14.53 6.80
CA ARG A 36 -10.43 -13.83 8.09
C ARG A 36 -10.21 -12.33 7.97
N ILE A 37 -10.17 -11.78 6.75
CA ILE A 37 -10.12 -10.33 6.54
C ILE A 37 -11.31 -9.68 7.27
N GLY A 38 -11.04 -8.66 8.09
CA GLY A 38 -12.06 -7.97 8.90
C GLY A 38 -12.36 -8.64 10.25
N THR A 39 -12.05 -9.93 10.40
CA THR A 39 -12.32 -10.69 11.61
C THR A 39 -11.21 -10.51 12.65
N LYS A 40 -11.58 -10.19 13.90
CA LYS A 40 -10.63 -10.05 15.01
C LYS A 40 -10.07 -11.39 15.48
N ASP A 41 -8.86 -11.37 16.03
CA ASP A 41 -8.23 -12.55 16.62
C ASP A 41 -9.07 -13.13 17.76
N GLY A 42 -9.30 -14.44 17.70
CA GLY A 42 -10.12 -15.17 18.66
C GLY A 42 -11.62 -15.11 18.41
N GLU A 43 -12.10 -14.26 17.49
CA GLU A 43 -13.48 -14.27 17.01
C GLU A 43 -13.67 -15.36 15.92
N PRO A 44 -14.88 -15.99 15.87
CA PRO A 44 -15.20 -16.92 14.80
C PRO A 44 -15.20 -16.20 13.45
N ASP A 45 -14.83 -16.92 12.39
CA ASP A 45 -14.90 -16.41 11.02
C ASP A 45 -16.32 -15.92 10.71
N ASP A 46 -16.46 -14.67 10.26
CA ASP A 46 -17.73 -14.19 9.72
C ASP A 46 -17.78 -14.54 8.23
N PRO A 47 -18.73 -15.39 7.77
CA PRO A 47 -18.83 -15.76 6.37
C PRO A 47 -19.24 -14.59 5.44
N ASN A 48 -19.55 -13.41 6.00
CA ASN A 48 -19.82 -12.17 5.26
C ASN A 48 -18.66 -11.17 5.34
N GLU A 49 -17.58 -11.48 6.06
CA GLU A 49 -16.35 -10.68 6.09
C GLU A 49 -15.24 -11.42 5.33
N GLY A 50 -14.45 -10.68 4.55
CA GLY A 50 -13.36 -11.25 3.76
C GLY A 50 -13.80 -12.16 2.60
N PHE A 51 -12.87 -13.01 2.16
CA PHE A 51 -13.09 -13.86 1.00
C PHE A 51 -14.00 -15.04 1.35
N SER A 52 -14.94 -15.38 0.46
CA SER A 52 -15.59 -16.69 0.54
C SER A 52 -14.59 -17.83 0.33
N LEU A 53 -14.90 -19.04 0.79
CA LEU A 53 -14.06 -20.23 0.57
C LEU A 53 -13.72 -20.44 -0.91
N SER A 54 -14.67 -20.18 -1.83
CA SER A 54 -14.43 -20.28 -3.27
C SER A 54 -13.46 -19.21 -3.77
N GLN A 55 -13.62 -17.95 -3.34
CA GLN A 55 -12.69 -16.87 -3.70
C GLN A 55 -11.29 -17.12 -3.14
N ALA A 56 -11.18 -17.54 -1.88
CA ALA A 56 -9.90 -17.86 -1.27
C ALA A 56 -9.22 -19.05 -1.96
N THR A 57 -10.00 -20.06 -2.37
CA THR A 57 -9.47 -21.21 -3.13
C THR A 57 -9.00 -20.78 -4.51
N GLU A 58 -9.80 -20.04 -5.26
CA GLU A 58 -9.42 -19.52 -6.57
C GLU A 58 -8.20 -18.59 -6.49
N PHE A 59 -8.14 -17.71 -5.49
CA PHE A 59 -6.98 -16.87 -5.24
C PHE A 59 -5.73 -17.72 -5.01
N ALA A 60 -5.82 -18.69 -4.08
CA ALA A 60 -4.69 -19.55 -3.74
C ALA A 60 -4.30 -20.49 -4.89
N GLU A 61 -5.17 -20.77 -5.88
CA GLU A 61 -4.82 -21.52 -7.08
C GLU A 61 -4.01 -20.68 -8.08
N ASN A 62 -4.25 -19.37 -8.11
CA ASN A 62 -3.72 -18.46 -9.13
C ASN A 62 -2.58 -17.56 -8.65
N TRP A 63 -2.50 -17.32 -7.34
CA TRP A 63 -1.52 -16.42 -6.72
C TRP A 63 -0.77 -17.12 -5.58
N GLU A 64 0.48 -16.74 -5.42
CA GLU A 64 1.37 -17.17 -4.34
C GLU A 64 1.77 -15.94 -3.52
N VAL A 65 1.72 -16.07 -2.18
CA VAL A 65 2.34 -15.09 -1.28
C VAL A 65 3.85 -15.31 -1.31
N VAL A 66 4.59 -14.29 -1.69
CA VAL A 66 6.07 -14.32 -1.77
C VAL A 66 6.68 -13.74 -0.51
N THR A 67 6.21 -12.56 -0.11
CA THR A 67 6.57 -11.96 1.17
C THR A 67 5.40 -11.14 1.69
N HIS A 68 5.33 -10.99 3.01
CA HIS A 68 4.31 -10.21 3.70
C HIS A 68 4.98 -9.38 4.78
N GLN A 69 4.78 -8.07 4.71
CA GLN A 69 5.07 -7.14 5.79
C GLN A 69 3.79 -6.97 6.61
N ALA A 70 3.79 -7.54 7.81
CA ALA A 70 2.74 -7.30 8.78
C ALA A 70 2.72 -5.84 9.26
N ASP A 71 1.67 -5.47 9.99
CA ASP A 71 1.48 -4.11 10.50
C ASP A 71 2.72 -3.57 11.20
N THR A 72 3.23 -2.46 10.67
CA THR A 72 4.23 -1.63 11.33
C THR A 72 3.56 -0.72 12.37
N ASP A 73 4.37 -0.02 13.17
CA ASP A 73 3.86 0.94 14.15
C ASP A 73 3.08 2.10 13.49
N SER A 74 3.39 2.44 12.23
CA SER A 74 2.65 3.43 11.43
C SER A 74 1.34 2.88 10.84
N GLY A 75 1.11 1.56 10.95
CA GLY A 75 -0.02 0.86 10.35
C GLY A 75 0.19 0.42 8.89
N PHE A 76 1.38 0.64 8.32
CA PHE A 76 1.75 0.11 7.00
C PHE A 76 1.75 -1.42 7.00
N SER A 77 1.18 -2.00 5.95
CA SER A 77 1.28 -3.44 5.64
C SER A 77 1.18 -3.63 4.13
N ALA A 78 1.93 -4.59 3.61
CA ALA A 78 1.93 -4.92 2.20
C ALA A 78 2.28 -6.39 1.97
N THR A 79 1.87 -6.90 0.81
CA THR A 79 2.13 -8.27 0.40
C THR A 79 2.60 -8.27 -1.05
N LEU A 80 3.70 -8.97 -1.31
CA LEU A 80 4.16 -9.26 -2.66
C LEU A 80 3.56 -10.60 -3.09
N PHE A 81 2.80 -10.58 -4.18
CA PHE A 81 2.20 -11.77 -4.77
C PHE A 81 2.91 -12.12 -6.07
N ARG A 82 2.99 -13.42 -6.37
CA ARG A 82 3.45 -13.95 -7.65
C ARG A 82 2.36 -14.75 -8.33
N ARG A 83 2.15 -14.52 -9.62
CA ARG A 83 1.18 -15.23 -10.43
C ARG A 83 1.64 -16.65 -10.73
N LYS A 84 0.79 -17.64 -10.48
CA LYS A 84 1.04 -19.07 -10.74
C LYS A 84 0.51 -19.56 -12.09
N THR A 85 -0.50 -18.88 -12.64
CA THR A 85 -1.20 -19.27 -13.87
C THR A 85 -1.30 -18.08 -14.81
N ALA A 86 -1.19 -18.28 -16.13
CA ALA A 86 -1.47 -17.19 -17.06
C ALA A 86 -2.99 -16.92 -17.09
N ASP A 87 -3.39 -15.66 -17.18
CA ASP A 87 -4.76 -15.24 -17.42
C ASP A 87 -4.84 -14.31 -18.63
N PRO A 88 -5.25 -14.83 -19.81
CA PRO A 88 -5.38 -14.03 -21.02
C PRO A 88 -6.35 -12.85 -20.92
N SER A 89 -7.25 -12.84 -19.93
CA SER A 89 -8.26 -11.79 -19.76
C SER A 89 -7.72 -10.56 -19.03
N SER A 90 -6.86 -10.76 -18.03
CA SER A 90 -6.12 -9.69 -17.35
C SER A 90 -4.80 -9.35 -18.03
N GLY A 91 -4.22 -10.30 -18.78
CA GLY A 91 -2.89 -10.17 -19.38
C GLY A 91 -1.74 -10.58 -18.47
N TYR A 92 -2.03 -11.07 -17.26
CA TYR A 92 -0.99 -11.59 -16.36
C TYR A 92 -0.43 -12.91 -16.88
N GLU A 93 0.88 -13.02 -16.86
CA GLU A 93 1.64 -14.21 -17.21
C GLU A 93 2.14 -14.93 -15.95
N VAL A 94 2.54 -16.21 -16.11
CA VAL A 94 3.13 -16.97 -15.00
C VAL A 94 4.44 -16.33 -14.57
N GLY A 95 4.59 -16.06 -13.27
CA GLY A 95 5.77 -15.45 -12.69
C GLY A 95 5.72 -13.93 -12.57
N ASP A 96 4.67 -13.29 -13.07
CA ASP A 96 4.41 -11.87 -12.83
C ASP A 96 4.24 -11.57 -11.35
N TYR A 97 4.77 -10.45 -10.90
CA TYR A 97 4.66 -9.99 -9.52
C TYR A 97 3.74 -8.78 -9.39
N VAL A 98 2.90 -8.78 -8.37
CA VAL A 98 2.10 -7.63 -7.97
C VAL A 98 2.37 -7.30 -6.52
N TYR A 99 2.68 -6.05 -6.23
CA TYR A 99 2.86 -5.57 -4.87
C TYR A 99 1.57 -4.89 -4.40
N ALA A 100 0.90 -5.49 -3.43
CA ALA A 100 -0.40 -5.01 -2.95
C ALA A 100 -0.25 -4.40 -1.55
N ILE A 101 -0.71 -3.17 -1.40
CA ILE A 101 -0.56 -2.38 -0.18
C ILE A 101 -1.91 -2.22 0.47
N ARG A 102 -1.96 -2.51 1.77
CA ARG A 102 -3.18 -2.41 2.57
C ARG A 102 -3.52 -0.95 2.84
N GLY A 103 -4.81 -0.60 2.81
CA GLY A 103 -5.29 0.66 3.38
C GLY A 103 -5.43 0.61 4.90
N THR A 104 -6.04 1.64 5.48
CA THR A 104 -6.30 1.72 6.93
C THR A 104 -7.31 0.64 7.36
N ALA A 105 -6.95 -0.17 8.36
CA ALA A 105 -7.86 -1.15 8.97
C ALA A 105 -8.59 -0.52 10.17
N GLY A 106 -9.89 -0.20 10.05
CA GLY A 106 -10.72 0.23 11.19
C GLY A 106 -11.96 1.06 10.86
N THR A 107 -12.85 1.23 11.85
CA THR A 107 -14.07 2.07 11.85
C THR A 107 -13.77 3.55 12.01
N VAL A 108 -12.64 4.01 11.46
CA VAL A 108 -12.35 5.45 11.41
C VAL A 108 -13.48 6.09 10.59
N ASP A 109 -13.93 7.28 10.97
CA ASP A 109 -14.89 8.03 10.15
C ASP A 109 -14.12 8.49 8.89
N LEU A 110 -13.96 7.56 7.94
CA LEU A 110 -13.10 7.64 6.74
C LEU A 110 -13.47 8.83 5.84
N ALA A 111 -14.57 9.51 6.11
CA ALA A 111 -14.95 10.75 5.47
C ALA A 111 -14.37 11.98 6.19
N GLU A 112 -14.48 12.05 7.51
CA GLU A 112 -14.07 13.25 8.27
C GLU A 112 -12.57 13.26 8.60
N ASP A 113 -11.98 12.10 8.89
CA ASP A 113 -10.58 12.01 9.34
C ASP A 113 -9.58 11.71 8.21
N PHE A 114 -10.04 11.22 7.06
CA PHE A 114 -9.16 10.73 6.00
C PHE A 114 -8.40 11.84 5.27
N GLY A 115 -9.04 13.00 5.06
CA GLY A 115 -8.36 14.17 4.52
C GLY A 115 -7.24 14.67 5.44
N ASN A 116 -7.41 14.54 6.76
CA ASN A 116 -6.36 14.84 7.72
C ASN A 116 -5.29 13.75 7.72
N ILE A 117 -5.65 12.45 7.75
CA ILE A 117 -4.69 11.33 7.72
C ILE A 117 -3.74 11.38 6.52
N VAL A 118 -4.25 11.71 5.33
CA VAL A 118 -3.45 11.82 4.10
C VAL A 118 -2.61 13.12 4.07
N ALA A 119 -3.08 14.17 4.75
CA ALA A 119 -2.36 15.45 4.87
C ALA A 119 -1.41 15.52 6.08
N ASP A 120 -1.53 14.60 7.03
CA ASP A 120 -0.79 14.55 8.29
C ASP A 120 0.46 13.65 8.21
N ASP A 121 1.29 13.71 9.25
CA ASP A 121 2.52 12.93 9.42
C ASP A 121 2.35 11.40 9.26
N LEU A 122 1.14 10.85 9.46
CA LEU A 122 0.88 9.41 9.39
C LEU A 122 1.10 8.82 7.98
N ALA A 123 0.65 9.52 6.93
CA ALA A 123 0.91 9.08 5.55
C ALA A 123 2.40 9.15 5.19
N LEU A 124 3.13 10.14 5.74
CA LEU A 124 4.57 10.29 5.54
C LEU A 124 5.36 9.14 6.18
N GLU A 125 4.99 8.72 7.40
CA GLU A 125 5.58 7.55 8.04
C GLU A 125 5.32 6.25 7.25
N GLN A 126 4.11 6.06 6.73
CA GLN A 126 3.78 4.90 5.90
C GLN A 126 4.51 4.89 4.55
N ILE A 127 4.80 6.05 3.96
CA ILE A 127 5.65 6.16 2.75
C ILE A 127 7.09 5.73 3.07
N VAL A 128 7.60 6.05 4.27
CA VAL A 128 8.94 5.60 4.70
C VAL A 128 8.96 4.09 4.91
N ASP A 129 7.93 3.53 5.54
CA ASP A 129 7.81 2.07 5.69
C ASP A 129 7.67 1.35 4.34
N LEU A 130 6.90 1.92 3.41
CA LEU A 130 6.79 1.46 2.03
C LEU A 130 8.16 1.41 1.34
N TYR A 131 8.94 2.50 1.44
CA TYR A 131 10.29 2.55 0.91
C TYR A 131 11.17 1.45 1.53
N ASN A 132 11.14 1.32 2.85
CA ASN A 132 11.96 0.36 3.59
C ASN A 132 11.61 -1.09 3.23
N ASP A 133 10.33 -1.42 3.10
CA ASP A 133 9.90 -2.77 2.72
C ASP A 133 10.31 -3.10 1.28
N TRP A 134 10.22 -2.15 0.36
CA TRP A 134 10.71 -2.37 -1.00
C TRP A 134 12.22 -2.61 -1.06
N ILE A 135 13.01 -1.84 -0.30
CA ILE A 135 14.46 -2.08 -0.16
C ILE A 135 14.73 -3.46 0.46
N ARG A 136 13.97 -3.86 1.49
CA ARG A 136 14.07 -5.18 2.11
C ARG A 136 13.81 -6.30 1.10
N ILE A 137 12.73 -6.20 0.31
CA ILE A 137 12.37 -7.16 -0.74
C ILE A 137 13.52 -7.37 -1.73
N ASN A 138 14.18 -6.28 -2.10
CA ASN A 138 15.25 -6.27 -3.09
C ASN A 138 16.66 -6.44 -2.51
N THR A 139 16.77 -6.73 -1.22
CA THR A 139 18.03 -7.09 -0.56
C THR A 139 18.13 -8.60 -0.43
N LEU A 140 19.29 -9.18 -0.71
CA LEU A 140 19.52 -10.62 -0.60
C LEU A 140 19.28 -11.14 0.83
N THR A 141 18.83 -12.39 0.94
CA THR A 141 18.70 -13.05 2.24
C THR A 141 20.03 -13.07 2.98
N ASN A 142 19.97 -12.93 4.31
CA ASN A 142 21.12 -12.81 5.21
C ASN A 142 22.02 -11.57 4.98
N GLN A 143 21.56 -10.58 4.22
CA GLN A 143 22.24 -9.28 4.12
C GLN A 143 21.45 -8.19 4.84
N SER A 144 22.18 -7.30 5.53
CA SER A 144 21.60 -6.08 6.08
C SER A 144 21.33 -5.07 4.97
N TYR A 145 20.44 -4.13 5.27
CA TYR A 145 20.12 -3.00 4.42
C TYR A 145 19.98 -1.73 5.25
N LEU A 146 20.07 -0.58 4.60
CA LEU A 146 19.81 0.70 5.26
C LEU A 146 18.31 0.94 5.34
N VAL A 147 17.86 1.20 6.56
CA VAL A 147 16.48 1.55 6.91
C VAL A 147 16.43 3.07 7.10
N ALA A 148 15.52 3.73 6.39
CA ALA A 148 15.17 5.12 6.60
C ALA A 148 14.29 5.28 7.84
N ARG A 149 14.60 6.25 8.70
CA ARG A 149 13.80 6.60 9.88
C ARG A 149 13.51 8.08 9.89
N LEU A 150 12.25 8.46 10.08
CA LEU A 150 11.91 9.84 10.41
C LEU A 150 12.33 10.13 11.85
N VAL A 151 13.16 11.16 12.02
CA VAL A 151 13.66 11.60 13.33
C VAL A 151 13.54 13.11 13.48
N ASP A 152 13.26 13.56 14.70
CA ASP A 152 13.20 15.00 15.01
C ASP A 152 14.57 15.67 14.81
N THR A 153 14.56 16.88 14.27
CA THR A 153 15.75 17.70 14.07
C THR A 153 15.57 19.14 14.57
N VAL A 154 16.65 19.75 15.05
CA VAL A 154 16.63 21.01 15.82
C VAL A 154 16.76 22.29 14.99
N GLY A 155 16.58 22.26 13.66
CA GLY A 155 16.52 23.51 12.90
C GLY A 155 16.45 23.38 11.38
N ASN A 156 16.16 24.53 10.75
CA ASN A 156 16.23 24.86 9.31
C ASN A 156 17.61 24.50 8.72
N GLY A 157 17.88 23.22 8.49
CA GLY A 157 18.92 22.75 7.59
C GLY A 157 18.61 23.16 6.14
N ASP A 158 19.14 22.43 5.18
CA ASP A 158 18.64 22.55 3.81
C ASP A 158 17.12 22.36 3.83
N PRO A 159 16.31 23.36 3.40
CA PRO A 159 14.86 23.24 3.43
C PRO A 159 14.33 22.07 2.60
N SER A 160 15.15 21.49 1.71
CA SER A 160 14.82 20.28 0.94
C SER A 160 15.09 18.95 1.68
N GLN A 161 15.67 19.01 2.89
CA GLN A 161 16.06 17.85 3.70
C GLN A 161 15.31 17.78 5.03
N VAL A 162 14.17 18.47 5.11
CA VAL A 162 13.32 18.49 6.30
C VAL A 162 11.85 18.45 5.90
N ILE A 163 11.02 17.85 6.75
CA ILE A 163 9.57 18.01 6.71
C ILE A 163 9.12 18.77 7.96
N LEU A 164 8.08 19.58 7.83
CA LEU A 164 7.44 20.31 8.91
C LEU A 164 6.53 19.37 9.71
N ASP A 165 6.81 19.20 10.99
CA ASP A 165 5.94 18.50 11.94
C ASP A 165 5.24 19.57 12.79
N SER A 166 4.00 19.90 12.41
CA SER A 166 3.22 20.96 13.04
C SER A 166 2.51 20.45 14.30
N PRO A 167 2.55 21.18 15.44
CA PRO A 167 3.00 22.57 15.59
C PRO A 167 4.45 22.74 16.05
N PHE A 168 5.22 21.65 16.19
CA PHE A 168 6.47 21.67 16.97
C PHE A 168 7.61 20.88 16.34
N GLY A 169 8.08 21.32 15.17
CA GLY A 169 9.46 21.06 14.76
C GLY A 169 9.62 20.65 13.31
N TYR A 170 10.75 20.02 13.06
CA TYR A 170 11.15 19.49 11.77
C TYR A 170 11.55 18.04 11.96
N LYS A 171 11.22 17.18 10.99
CA LYS A 171 11.79 15.83 10.90
C LYS A 171 12.71 15.72 9.68
N THR A 172 13.63 14.77 9.73
CA THR A 172 14.51 14.41 8.61
C THR A 172 14.69 12.89 8.57
N ILE A 173 15.35 12.37 7.53
CA ILE A 173 15.67 10.95 7.42
C ILE A 173 17.04 10.65 8.05
N GLU A 174 17.04 9.74 9.02
CA GLU A 174 18.23 9.04 9.50
C GLU A 174 18.31 7.65 8.83
N TRP A 175 19.50 7.27 8.39
CA TRP A 175 19.77 5.94 7.82
C TRP A 175 20.43 5.04 8.87
N VAL A 176 19.81 3.88 9.15
CA VAL A 176 20.28 2.92 10.16
C VAL A 176 20.36 1.52 9.56
N GLU A 177 21.39 0.74 9.91
CA GLU A 177 21.48 -0.66 9.50
C GLU A 177 20.34 -1.51 10.11
N SER A 178 19.68 -2.32 9.29
CA SER A 178 18.55 -3.18 9.69
C SER A 178 18.91 -4.09 10.89
N THR A 179 20.12 -4.61 10.91
CA THR A 179 20.62 -5.52 11.97
C THR A 179 20.95 -4.83 13.29
N THR A 180 20.99 -3.50 13.30
CA THR A 180 21.12 -2.67 14.51
C THR A 180 19.74 -2.23 15.01
N LEU A 181 18.79 -2.02 14.09
CA LEU A 181 17.47 -1.51 14.40
C LEU A 181 16.51 -2.61 14.87
N PHE A 182 16.49 -3.75 14.17
CA PHE A 182 15.57 -4.85 14.44
C PHE A 182 16.23 -5.97 15.23
N SER A 183 15.44 -6.74 15.97
CA SER A 183 15.92 -7.96 16.63
C SER A 183 16.04 -9.10 15.62
N SER A 184 16.89 -10.11 15.91
CA SER A 184 17.19 -11.21 14.97
C SER A 184 15.99 -12.11 14.63
N ASP A 185 14.91 -12.03 15.40
CA ASP A 185 13.64 -12.72 15.20
C ASP A 185 12.62 -11.87 14.42
N ASP A 186 12.91 -10.59 14.15
CA ASP A 186 12.09 -9.74 13.30
C ASP A 186 12.33 -10.07 11.82
N SER A 187 11.24 -10.22 11.05
CA SER A 187 11.29 -10.46 9.60
C SER A 187 12.00 -9.36 8.80
N ARG A 188 12.20 -8.17 9.39
CA ARG A 188 12.91 -7.02 8.82
C ARG A 188 14.41 -7.01 9.13
N TYR A 189 14.91 -7.98 9.90
CA TYR A 189 16.33 -8.03 10.26
C TYR A 189 17.26 -8.12 9.04
N TYR A 190 16.85 -8.90 8.02
CA TYR A 190 17.56 -9.10 6.77
C TYR A 190 16.65 -8.89 5.55
N GLY A 191 17.26 -8.78 4.37
CA GLY A 191 16.53 -8.76 3.11
C GLY A 191 15.72 -10.03 2.83
N ALA A 192 14.64 -9.88 2.04
CA ALA A 192 13.75 -10.99 1.67
C ALA A 192 14.28 -11.79 0.46
N GLY A 193 15.09 -11.18 -0.41
CA GLY A 193 15.89 -11.87 -1.42
C GLY A 193 15.25 -12.10 -2.78
N GLU A 194 14.20 -11.35 -3.16
CA GLU A 194 13.56 -11.51 -4.47
C GLU A 194 14.33 -10.83 -5.61
N THR A 195 14.88 -9.63 -5.37
CA THR A 195 15.63 -8.84 -6.38
C THR A 195 14.87 -8.68 -7.71
N LEU A 196 13.78 -7.93 -7.69
CA LEU A 196 12.85 -7.78 -8.82
C LEU A 196 13.28 -6.67 -9.79
N SER A 197 13.16 -6.94 -11.10
CA SER A 197 13.25 -5.92 -12.16
C SER A 197 11.87 -5.33 -12.50
N ALA A 198 11.86 -4.25 -13.29
CA ALA A 198 10.63 -3.66 -13.84
C ALA A 198 9.87 -4.60 -14.79
N GLU A 199 10.53 -5.62 -15.34
CA GLU A 199 9.86 -6.62 -16.17
C GLU A 199 9.12 -7.66 -15.33
N GLN A 200 9.47 -7.79 -14.05
CA GLN A 200 8.89 -8.78 -13.14
C GLN A 200 7.78 -8.17 -12.29
N LEU A 201 7.95 -6.93 -11.80
CA LEU A 201 6.92 -6.21 -11.07
C LEU A 201 5.98 -5.50 -12.06
N VAL A 202 4.86 -6.15 -12.39
CA VAL A 202 3.95 -5.66 -13.43
C VAL A 202 2.96 -4.62 -12.90
N SER A 203 2.65 -4.61 -11.60
CA SER A 203 1.86 -3.53 -11.01
C SER A 203 2.04 -3.40 -9.50
N VAL A 204 1.69 -2.22 -8.99
CA VAL A 204 1.44 -1.97 -7.57
C VAL A 204 -0.04 -1.60 -7.39
N THR A 205 -0.68 -2.12 -6.37
CA THR A 205 -2.13 -1.97 -6.17
C THR A 205 -2.47 -1.72 -4.71
N GLY A 206 -3.65 -1.16 -4.48
CA GLY A 206 -4.16 -0.92 -3.14
C GLY A 206 -5.48 -0.18 -3.14
N HIS A 207 -6.22 -0.32 -2.04
CA HIS A 207 -7.50 0.37 -1.84
C HIS A 207 -7.37 1.53 -0.85
N SER A 208 -8.11 2.63 -1.05
CA SER A 208 -8.13 3.78 -0.13
C SER A 208 -6.72 4.34 0.13
N LEU A 209 -6.24 4.35 1.38
CA LEU A 209 -4.86 4.76 1.71
C LEU A 209 -3.80 3.83 1.09
N GLY A 210 -4.11 2.55 0.88
CA GLY A 210 -3.23 1.63 0.15
C GLY A 210 -3.07 2.05 -1.31
N GLY A 211 -4.11 2.64 -1.91
CA GLY A 211 -4.04 3.23 -3.25
C GLY A 211 -3.15 4.47 -3.30
N HIS A 212 -3.21 5.34 -2.28
CA HIS A 212 -2.29 6.47 -2.12
C HIS A 212 -0.83 6.01 -2.05
N LEU A 213 -0.56 4.97 -1.25
CA LEU A 213 0.77 4.39 -1.13
C LEU A 213 1.23 3.70 -2.42
N ALA A 214 0.32 3.05 -3.16
CA ALA A 214 0.63 2.50 -4.47
C ALA A 214 1.01 3.59 -5.48
N ALA A 215 0.30 4.73 -5.48
CA ALA A 215 0.70 5.89 -6.26
C ALA A 215 2.06 6.44 -5.79
N ALA A 216 2.30 6.56 -4.47
CA ALA A 216 3.57 6.99 -3.89
C ALA A 216 4.74 6.10 -4.35
N PHE A 217 4.52 4.79 -4.45
CA PHE A 217 5.53 3.84 -4.95
C PHE A 217 6.08 4.24 -6.32
N THR A 218 5.22 4.66 -7.25
CA THR A 218 5.65 5.05 -8.62
C THR A 218 6.57 6.27 -8.61
N ARG A 219 6.44 7.16 -7.61
CA ARG A 219 7.33 8.30 -7.43
C ARG A 219 8.59 7.94 -6.65
N LEU A 220 8.53 7.02 -5.69
CA LEU A 220 9.73 6.49 -5.01
C LEU A 220 10.63 5.73 -5.99
N PHE A 221 10.04 4.92 -6.87
CA PHE A 221 10.73 4.00 -7.76
C PHE A 221 10.28 4.18 -9.22
N PRO A 222 10.62 5.32 -9.86
CA PRO A 222 10.11 5.67 -11.18
C PRO A 222 10.51 4.65 -12.25
N GLY A 223 9.52 4.22 -13.04
CA GLY A 223 9.70 3.24 -14.12
C GLY A 223 9.81 1.78 -13.67
N LEU A 224 9.58 1.49 -12.38
CA LEU A 224 9.64 0.13 -11.87
C LEU A 224 8.31 -0.63 -12.01
N ALA A 225 7.18 0.05 -11.86
CA ALA A 225 5.84 -0.49 -12.08
C ALA A 225 4.81 0.63 -12.23
N GLU A 226 3.67 0.29 -12.82
CA GLU A 226 2.48 1.14 -12.85
C GLU A 226 1.62 0.87 -11.59
N ALA A 227 0.91 1.89 -11.12
CA ALA A 227 -0.07 1.79 -10.04
C ALA A 227 -1.49 1.68 -10.59
N VAL A 228 -2.19 0.62 -10.20
CA VAL A 228 -3.64 0.47 -10.42
C VAL A 228 -4.31 0.48 -9.06
N THR A 229 -5.03 1.55 -8.74
CA THR A 229 -5.56 1.79 -7.39
C THR A 229 -7.08 1.73 -7.39
N ILE A 230 -7.66 1.33 -6.25
CA ILE A 230 -9.11 1.20 -6.09
C ILE A 230 -9.58 2.19 -5.02
N ASN A 231 -10.39 3.16 -5.42
CA ASN A 231 -10.77 4.28 -4.56
C ASN A 231 -9.55 4.91 -3.85
N GLY A 232 -8.43 5.07 -4.57
CA GLY A 232 -7.18 5.56 -3.98
C GLY A 232 -7.28 7.02 -3.54
N ALA A 233 -6.66 7.35 -2.40
CA ALA A 233 -6.51 8.75 -1.99
C ALA A 233 -5.58 9.50 -2.94
N GLY A 234 -5.91 10.77 -3.21
CA GLY A 234 -5.02 11.70 -3.88
C GLY A 234 -3.90 12.20 -2.96
N PHE A 235 -3.18 13.22 -3.41
CA PHE A 235 -2.16 13.94 -2.63
C PHE A 235 -2.63 15.38 -2.41
N GLY A 236 -2.21 16.01 -1.31
CA GLY A 236 -2.40 17.45 -1.13
C GLY A 236 -1.85 18.25 -2.33
N SER A 237 -2.46 19.39 -2.68
CA SER A 237 -1.96 20.20 -3.79
C SER A 237 -0.50 20.57 -3.58
N GLU A 238 0.37 20.21 -4.53
CA GLU A 238 1.70 20.80 -4.63
C GLU A 238 1.55 22.30 -4.88
N GLY A 239 1.55 23.10 -3.80
CA GLY A 239 1.46 24.56 -3.85
C GLY A 239 0.13 25.18 -3.42
N ASP A 240 -0.42 24.80 -2.25
CA ASP A 240 -1.37 25.70 -1.59
C ASP A 240 -0.73 27.09 -1.45
N THR A 241 -1.51 28.09 -1.85
CA THR A 241 -1.22 29.51 -2.08
C THR A 241 -0.67 30.28 -0.87
N ASN A 242 -0.36 29.60 0.23
CA ASN A 242 0.31 30.12 1.41
C ASN A 242 1.78 29.64 1.56
N GLY A 243 2.27 28.76 0.67
CA GLY A 243 3.70 28.44 0.52
C GLY A 243 4.30 27.48 1.56
N VAL A 244 3.57 26.44 1.99
CA VAL A 244 4.02 25.59 3.12
C VAL A 244 3.95 24.06 2.90
N ASP A 245 3.31 23.52 1.85
CA ASP A 245 3.37 22.06 1.64
C ASP A 245 4.65 21.64 0.89
N THR A 246 5.78 21.74 1.59
CA THR A 246 7.08 21.22 1.15
C THR A 246 7.31 19.78 1.61
N ASN A 247 6.42 19.22 2.45
CA ASN A 247 6.66 17.94 3.12
C ASN A 247 6.73 16.79 2.14
N VAL A 248 5.73 16.66 1.28
CA VAL A 248 5.66 15.63 0.25
C VAL A 248 6.91 15.66 -0.65
N PRO A 249 7.22 16.76 -1.37
CA PRO A 249 8.38 16.77 -2.26
C PRO A 249 9.71 16.59 -1.51
N ASN A 250 9.86 17.09 -0.29
CA ASN A 250 11.07 16.89 0.50
C ASN A 250 11.24 15.44 0.95
N LEU A 251 10.17 14.78 1.39
CA LEU A 251 10.23 13.37 1.75
C LEU A 251 10.67 12.51 0.56
N PHE A 252 10.04 12.70 -0.60
CA PHE A 252 10.43 12.00 -1.83
C PHE A 252 11.89 12.29 -2.19
N ALA A 253 12.34 13.54 -2.10
CA ALA A 253 13.74 13.89 -2.36
C ALA A 253 14.72 13.21 -1.38
N MET A 254 14.40 13.16 -0.09
CA MET A 254 15.22 12.47 0.93
C MET A 254 15.28 10.96 0.73
N LEU A 255 14.21 10.36 0.20
CA LEU A 255 14.14 8.94 -0.18
C LEU A 255 14.62 8.67 -1.62
N ASN A 256 15.21 9.67 -2.28
CA ASN A 256 15.75 9.59 -3.65
C ASN A 256 14.70 9.22 -4.72
N GLY A 257 13.45 9.58 -4.49
CA GLY A 257 12.35 9.49 -5.45
C GLY A 257 12.36 10.62 -6.50
N ALA A 258 11.44 10.53 -7.44
CA ALA A 258 11.25 11.51 -8.51
C ALA A 258 10.66 12.84 -8.00
N ASN A 259 10.97 13.91 -8.71
CA ASN A 259 10.50 15.26 -8.38
C ASN A 259 8.98 15.42 -8.51
N SER A 260 8.32 14.61 -9.32
CA SER A 260 6.87 14.64 -9.57
C SER A 260 6.39 13.24 -9.93
N PHE A 261 5.07 13.02 -9.84
CA PHE A 261 4.44 11.82 -10.40
C PHE A 261 4.53 11.81 -11.94
N ASN A 262 4.57 10.62 -12.52
CA ASN A 262 4.28 10.42 -13.93
C ASN A 262 2.82 9.96 -14.05
N GLU A 263 1.95 10.86 -14.51
CA GLU A 263 0.50 10.61 -14.58
C GLU A 263 0.15 9.37 -15.40
N ALA A 264 0.98 9.01 -16.39
CA ALA A 264 0.77 7.84 -17.24
C ALA A 264 0.94 6.51 -16.50
N ASP A 265 1.65 6.51 -15.37
CA ASP A 265 1.94 5.29 -14.60
C ASP A 265 0.90 5.05 -13.50
N ILE A 266 -0.16 5.85 -13.41
CA ILE A 266 -1.14 5.79 -12.32
C ILE A 266 -2.56 5.80 -12.88
N GLN A 267 -3.30 4.74 -12.58
CA GLN A 267 -4.74 4.63 -12.83
C GLN A 267 -5.48 4.41 -11.52
N ASN A 268 -6.35 5.34 -11.14
CA ASN A 268 -7.28 5.20 -10.01
C ASN A 268 -8.69 4.90 -10.51
N ILE A 269 -9.25 3.80 -10.03
CA ILE A 269 -10.58 3.32 -10.40
C ILE A 269 -11.49 3.47 -9.17
N TYR A 270 -12.61 4.15 -9.33
CA TYR A 270 -13.53 4.43 -8.22
C TYR A 270 -14.99 4.09 -8.57
N GLY A 271 -15.81 3.87 -7.55
CA GLY A 271 -17.24 3.61 -7.74
C GLY A 271 -18.08 4.89 -7.82
N ASP A 272 -18.85 5.08 -8.90
CA ASP A 272 -19.68 6.28 -9.18
C ASP A 272 -20.85 6.54 -8.19
N LYS A 273 -20.99 5.72 -7.15
CA LYS A 273 -22.07 5.83 -6.15
C LYS A 273 -21.54 5.64 -4.73
N ASN A 274 -20.92 6.69 -4.19
CA ASN A 274 -20.81 7.00 -2.76
C ASN A 274 -20.23 8.43 -2.62
N PRO A 275 -20.33 9.12 -1.47
CA PRO A 275 -19.69 10.42 -1.29
C PRO A 275 -18.17 10.32 -1.58
N GLU A 276 -17.72 11.06 -2.60
CA GLU A 276 -16.35 11.13 -3.15
C GLU A 276 -15.33 11.79 -2.20
N ILE A 277 -15.27 11.34 -0.94
CA ILE A 277 -14.42 11.99 0.08
C ILE A 277 -13.01 11.39 0.07
N VAL A 278 -12.88 10.12 -0.30
CA VAL A 278 -11.61 9.39 -0.39
C VAL A 278 -10.92 9.62 -1.74
N THR A 279 -11.70 9.65 -2.81
CA THR A 279 -11.28 9.71 -4.23
C THR A 279 -11.30 11.12 -4.80
N GLN A 280 -11.34 12.14 -3.94
CA GLN A 280 -11.47 13.52 -4.37
C GLN A 280 -10.37 13.90 -5.38
N ASP A 281 -10.79 14.62 -6.43
CA ASP A 281 -9.91 15.29 -7.39
C ASP A 281 -10.34 16.77 -7.47
N GLY A 282 -9.91 17.56 -6.49
CA GLY A 282 -10.47 18.89 -6.23
C GLY A 282 -9.93 19.51 -4.94
N PRO A 283 -10.55 20.58 -4.40
CA PRO A 283 -9.93 21.36 -3.33
C PRO A 283 -9.66 20.51 -2.08
N GLY A 284 -8.39 20.23 -1.81
CA GLY A 284 -7.93 19.32 -0.75
C GLY A 284 -6.95 18.28 -1.31
N LEU A 285 -7.48 17.25 -1.97
CA LEU A 285 -6.71 16.16 -2.57
C LEU A 285 -6.85 16.15 -4.09
N PHE A 286 -5.73 15.89 -4.76
CA PHE A 286 -5.61 15.82 -6.22
C PHE A 286 -5.11 14.46 -6.65
N GLN A 287 -5.72 13.92 -7.71
CA GLN A 287 -5.31 12.63 -8.24
C GLN A 287 -4.07 12.82 -9.11
N PRO A 288 -2.99 12.06 -8.87
CA PRO A 288 -1.74 12.22 -9.61
C PRO A 288 -1.74 11.55 -10.99
N GLY A 289 -2.84 10.93 -11.42
CA GLY A 289 -2.96 10.18 -12.68
C GLY A 289 -4.42 10.06 -13.12
N SER A 290 -4.76 9.03 -13.89
CA SER A 290 -6.14 8.84 -14.35
C SER A 290 -7.09 8.59 -13.18
N HIS A 291 -8.30 9.11 -13.30
CA HIS A 291 -9.35 8.99 -12.29
C HIS A 291 -10.64 8.56 -12.99
N ASP A 292 -10.84 7.24 -13.06
CA ASP A 292 -11.82 6.60 -13.93
C ASP A 292 -12.99 6.03 -13.13
N ALA A 293 -14.20 6.54 -13.40
CA ALA A 293 -15.42 6.06 -12.77
C ALA A 293 -15.83 4.69 -13.31
N LEU A 294 -16.05 3.74 -12.40
CA LEU A 294 -16.75 2.49 -12.67
C LEU A 294 -18.22 2.63 -12.31
N PHE A 295 -19.10 2.38 -13.27
CA PHE A 295 -20.52 2.30 -12.99
C PHE A 295 -20.82 1.09 -12.09
N ILE A 296 -21.46 1.34 -10.95
CA ILE A 296 -21.93 0.32 -10.03
C ILE A 296 -23.45 0.40 -9.93
N GLU A 297 -24.14 -0.71 -10.21
CA GLU A 297 -25.58 -0.85 -9.99
C GLU A 297 -25.84 -1.21 -8.52
N GLN A 298 -25.89 -0.21 -7.63
CA GLN A 298 -26.43 -0.36 -6.28
C GLN A 298 -27.88 0.13 -6.21
N ASP A 299 -28.73 -0.67 -5.55
CA ASP A 299 -30.19 -0.47 -5.40
C ASP A 299 -30.57 0.50 -4.27
N SER A 300 -29.68 0.83 -3.33
CA SER A 300 -30.00 1.78 -2.24
C SER A 300 -28.78 2.52 -1.65
N LEU A 301 -29.03 3.71 -1.09
CA LEU A 301 -28.05 4.62 -0.44
C LEU A 301 -27.53 4.13 0.92
N PHE A 302 -28.06 3.03 1.47
CA PHE A 302 -27.81 2.61 2.87
C PHE A 302 -27.53 1.12 3.05
N ASP A 303 -27.30 0.36 1.97
CA ASP A 303 -26.88 -1.03 2.12
C ASP A 303 -25.38 -1.09 2.45
N ASN A 304 -25.10 -1.67 3.62
CA ASN A 304 -23.77 -1.80 4.22
C ASN A 304 -22.86 -2.67 3.34
N THR A 305 -22.14 -2.03 2.42
CA THR A 305 -20.83 -2.50 1.97
C THR A 305 -20.13 -1.29 1.39
N ALA A 306 -19.24 -0.69 2.18
CA ALA A 306 -18.25 0.23 1.66
C ALA A 306 -17.44 -0.54 0.59
N GLY A 307 -17.67 -0.25 -0.69
CA GLY A 307 -16.78 -0.66 -1.78
C GLY A 307 -16.87 -2.11 -2.31
N MET A 308 -17.68 -3.02 -1.76
CA MET A 308 -17.87 -4.35 -2.39
C MET A 308 -19.06 -4.35 -3.36
N ALA A 309 -18.87 -3.75 -4.52
CA ALA A 309 -19.55 -4.24 -5.71
C ALA A 309 -18.70 -5.36 -6.31
N VAL A 310 -18.76 -6.54 -5.70
CA VAL A 310 -18.32 -7.75 -6.39
C VAL A 310 -19.23 -7.86 -7.60
N LEU A 311 -18.64 -7.75 -8.79
CA LEU A 311 -19.26 -8.15 -10.04
C LEU A 311 -19.81 -9.56 -9.84
N LYS A 312 -21.14 -9.69 -9.73
CA LYS A 312 -21.85 -10.97 -9.83
C LYS A 312 -22.14 -11.28 -11.28
#